data_AF-M4F300-F1
#
_entry.id   AF-M4F300-F1
#
_cell.length_a   1.000
_cell.length_b   1.000
_cell.length_c   1.000
_cell.angle_alpha   90.00
_cell.angle_beta   90.00
_cell.angle_gamma   90.00
#
_symmetry.space_group_name_H-M   'P 1'
#
loop_
_entity.id
_entity.type
_entity.pdbx_description
1 polymer ?
#
loop_
_entity_poly.entity_id
_entity_poly.type
_entity_poly.pdbx_seq_one_letter_code
_entity_poly.pdbx_strand_id
1 'polypeptide(L)'
;MIVCFDVRSEKFGFVSVDDVLGLPIHRYSVLINYNGKLGVNFCDAACKHFELWVLEDATKHTWSKRVYISPHASLNWDNYVRPAGMIGSGEIVLYRMYTHNPFNIFYYNLDKKIIRRVTFEVPVLEKFDHFGAFTFANYVEDVKLM
;
A
#
# COMPACT_ATOMS: atom_id res chain seq x y z
N MET A 1 12.76 -9.04 4.81
CA MET A 1 13.91 -8.15 5.12
C MET A 1 13.78 -6.80 4.43
N ILE A 2 13.94 -5.69 5.16
CA ILE A 2 14.06 -4.33 4.59
C ILE A 2 15.53 -3.91 4.62
N VAL A 3 16.02 -3.34 3.51
CA VAL A 3 17.37 -2.78 3.40
C VAL A 3 17.29 -1.26 3.50
N CYS A 4 18.05 -0.69 4.42
CA CYS A 4 18.20 0.75 4.61
C CYS A 4 19.57 1.18 4.09
N PHE A 5 19.67 2.37 3.48
CA PHE A 5 20.95 2.96 3.09
C PHE A 5 21.11 4.29 3.80
N ASP A 6 22.09 4.38 4.69
CA ASP A 6 22.44 5.64 5.34
C ASP A 6 23.32 6.46 4.40
N VAL A 7 22.75 7.54 3.85
CA VAL A 7 23.43 8.45 2.91
C VAL A 7 24.63 9.16 3.54
N ARG A 8 24.63 9.40 4.87
CA ARG A 8 25.74 10.12 5.53
C ARG A 8 26.95 9.23 5.74
N SER A 9 26.72 7.97 6.10
CA SER A 9 27.80 7.01 6.36
C SER A 9 28.08 6.06 5.20
N GLU A 10 27.26 6.12 4.15
CA GLU A 10 27.26 5.25 2.97
C GLU A 10 27.20 3.76 3.31
N LYS A 11 26.48 3.41 4.39
CA LYS A 11 26.38 2.04 4.90
C LYS A 11 24.99 1.49 4.74
N PHE A 12 24.93 0.19 4.47
CA PHE A 12 23.70 -0.57 4.50
C PHE A 12 23.35 -0.97 5.94
N GLY A 13 22.10 -0.75 6.31
CA GLY A 13 21.46 -1.30 7.48
C GLY A 13 20.37 -2.29 7.07
N PHE A 14 20.01 -3.20 7.97
CA PHE A 14 18.99 -4.22 7.71
C PHE A 14 17.98 -4.24 8.84
N VAL A 15 16.71 -4.09 8.50
CA VAL A 15 15.61 -4.20 9.45
C VAL A 15 14.85 -5.48 9.14
N SER A 16 14.83 -6.39 10.12
CA SER A 16 13.99 -7.58 10.03
C SER A 16 12.54 -7.20 10.25
N VAL A 17 11.69 -7.65 9.33
CA VAL A 17 10.24 -7.50 9.36
C VAL A 17 9.56 -8.85 9.41
N ASP A 18 10.25 -9.90 8.94
CA ASP A 18 9.70 -11.25 8.87
C ASP A 18 9.41 -11.80 10.28
N ASP A 19 10.29 -11.48 11.26
CA ASP A 19 10.10 -11.84 12.68
C ASP A 19 8.92 -11.11 13.32
N VAL A 20 8.60 -9.92 12.82
CA VAL A 20 7.57 -9.02 13.36
C VAL A 20 6.20 -9.36 12.78
N LEU A 21 6.14 -9.63 11.48
CA LEU A 21 4.93 -10.06 10.80
C LEU A 21 4.59 -11.54 11.09
N GLY A 22 5.53 -12.31 11.64
CA GLY A 22 5.41 -13.75 11.87
C GLY A 22 5.25 -14.57 10.57
N LEU A 23 5.42 -13.89 9.43
CA LEU A 23 5.20 -14.39 8.08
C LEU A 23 6.15 -13.63 7.14
N PRO A 24 6.64 -14.26 6.05
CA PRO A 24 7.44 -13.55 5.05
C PRO A 24 6.65 -12.35 4.52
N ILE A 25 7.31 -11.20 4.30
CA ILE A 25 6.72 -10.05 3.59
C ILE A 25 5.96 -10.57 2.35
N HIS A 26 4.64 -10.66 2.46
CA HIS A 26 3.81 -11.37 1.49
C HIS A 26 3.65 -10.55 0.21
N ARG A 27 3.23 -11.22 -0.87
CA ARG A 27 2.86 -10.66 -2.19
C ARG A 27 1.86 -9.48 -2.14
N TYR A 28 1.23 -9.25 -0.99
CA TYR A 28 0.17 -8.27 -0.74
C TYR A 28 0.57 -7.14 0.22
N SER A 29 1.87 -7.02 0.49
CA SER A 29 2.40 -5.96 1.35
C SER A 29 3.06 -4.86 0.52
N VAL A 30 3.01 -3.62 1.05
CA VAL A 30 3.69 -2.47 0.45
C VAL A 30 4.31 -1.61 1.54
N LEU A 31 5.48 -1.03 1.25
CA LEU A 31 6.07 0.00 2.09
C LEU A 31 5.32 1.32 1.88
N ILE A 32 4.95 1.97 2.97
CA ILE A 32 4.25 3.24 2.95
C ILE A 32 4.97 4.27 3.81
N ASN A 33 4.82 5.54 3.45
CA ASN A 33 5.14 6.64 4.35
C ASN A 33 3.91 6.94 5.21
N TYR A 34 3.98 6.60 6.49
CA TYR A 34 2.93 6.89 7.48
C TYR A 34 3.37 8.06 8.36
N ASN A 35 2.89 9.26 8.04
CA ASN A 35 3.17 10.50 8.80
C ASN A 35 4.68 10.72 9.05
N GLY A 36 5.51 10.49 8.03
CA GLY A 36 6.96 10.66 8.11
C GLY A 36 7.71 9.45 8.66
N LYS A 37 7.02 8.39 9.07
CA LYS A 37 7.60 7.12 9.51
C LYS A 37 7.45 6.04 8.44
N LEU A 38 8.40 5.11 8.41
CA LEU A 38 8.29 3.93 7.56
C LEU A 38 7.18 3.01 8.09
N GLY A 39 6.23 2.68 7.24
CA GLY A 39 5.17 1.71 7.52
C GLY A 39 5.19 0.54 6.55
N VAL A 40 4.72 -0.61 7.01
CA VAL A 40 4.40 -1.76 6.17
C VAL A 40 2.89 -1.94 6.25
N ASN A 41 2.21 -1.77 5.13
CA ASN A 41 0.80 -2.13 5.02
C ASN A 41 0.67 -3.54 4.46
N PHE A 42 -0.12 -4.36 5.12
CA PHE A 42 -0.46 -5.71 4.71
C PHE A 42 -1.98 -5.80 4.52
N CYS A 43 -2.39 -6.41 3.40
CA CYS A 43 -3.75 -6.88 3.20
C CYS A 43 -3.73 -8.40 3.00
N ASP A 44 -4.72 -9.11 3.54
CA ASP A 44 -4.96 -10.48 3.12
C ASP A 44 -5.45 -10.53 1.66
N ALA A 45 -5.47 -11.72 1.04
CA ALA A 45 -5.81 -11.85 -0.39
C ALA A 45 -7.23 -11.34 -0.74
N ALA A 46 -8.14 -11.39 0.25
CA ALA A 46 -9.51 -10.88 0.17
C ALA A 46 -9.65 -9.42 0.65
N CYS A 47 -8.56 -8.83 1.11
CA CYS A 47 -8.45 -7.48 1.66
C CYS A 47 -9.53 -7.12 2.71
N LYS A 48 -9.87 -8.10 3.53
CA LYS A 48 -10.79 -8.00 4.69
C LYS A 48 -10.05 -7.49 5.92
N HIS A 49 -8.78 -7.84 6.04
CA HIS A 49 -7.93 -7.46 7.16
C HIS A 49 -6.80 -6.57 6.67
N PHE A 50 -6.79 -5.34 7.16
CA PHE A 50 -5.71 -4.39 6.94
C PHE A 50 -4.85 -4.31 8.20
N GLU A 51 -3.58 -4.65 8.05
CA GLU A 51 -2.60 -4.42 9.11
C GLU A 51 -1.64 -3.32 8.67
N LEU A 52 -1.41 -2.37 9.57
CA LEU A 52 -0.36 -1.37 9.43
C LEU A 52 0.66 -1.59 10.55
N TRP A 53 1.89 -1.82 10.15
CA TRP A 53 3.03 -1.87 11.05
C TRP A 53 3.85 -0.61 10.84
N VAL A 54 4.12 0.13 11.91
CA VAL A 54 4.91 1.37 11.84
C VAL A 54 6.24 1.14 12.56
N LEU A 55 7.33 1.49 11.90
CA LEU A 55 8.66 1.45 12.49
C LEU A 55 8.81 2.62 13.45
N GLU A 56 8.87 2.33 14.75
CA GLU A 56 9.01 3.34 15.80
C GLU A 56 10.47 3.68 16.07
N ASP A 57 11.35 2.68 16.04
CA ASP A 57 12.79 2.83 16.25
C ASP A 57 13.55 1.89 15.29
N ALA A 58 14.23 2.49 14.31
CA ALA A 58 15.00 1.77 13.30
C ALA A 58 16.30 1.15 13.82
N THR A 59 16.82 1.61 14.97
CA THR A 59 18.04 1.07 15.59
C THR A 59 17.70 -0.12 16.48
N LYS A 60 16.59 -0.04 17.21
CA LYS A 60 16.09 -1.12 18.08
C LYS A 60 15.16 -2.09 17.37
N HIS A 61 14.91 -1.89 16.07
CA HIS A 61 14.00 -2.69 15.25
C HIS A 61 12.60 -2.82 15.90
N THR A 62 12.13 -1.73 16.51
CA THR A 62 10.87 -1.73 17.27
C THR A 62 9.72 -1.29 16.38
N TRP A 63 8.66 -2.09 16.34
CA TRP A 63 7.48 -1.87 15.52
C TRP A 63 6.22 -1.75 16.36
N SER A 64 5.29 -0.91 15.93
CA SER A 64 3.93 -0.85 16.47
C SER A 64 2.92 -1.43 15.47
N LYS A 65 2.08 -2.35 15.93
CA LYS A 65 0.99 -2.94 15.12
C LYS A 65 -0.29 -2.14 15.30
N ARG A 66 -0.93 -1.80 14.18
CA ARG A 66 -2.29 -1.24 14.14
C ARG A 66 -3.14 -2.09 13.22
N VAL A 67 -4.22 -2.63 13.75
CA VAL A 67 -5.16 -3.45 12.98
C VAL A 67 -6.38 -2.61 12.62
N TYR A 68 -6.68 -2.58 11.32
CA TYR A 68 -7.84 -1.93 10.76
C TYR A 68 -8.71 -3.00 10.09
N ILE A 69 -9.99 -3.02 10.45
CA ILE A 69 -10.96 -3.88 9.78
C ILE A 69 -11.45 -3.11 8.56
N SER A 70 -11.50 -3.79 7.41
CA SER A 70 -12.05 -3.20 6.18
C SER A 70 -13.46 -2.66 6.46
N PRO A 71 -13.72 -1.36 6.24
CA PRO A 71 -15.00 -0.77 6.62
C PRO A 71 -16.15 -1.17 5.71
N HIS A 72 -15.90 -1.80 4.57
CA HIS A 72 -16.89 -1.76 3.49
C HIS A 72 -17.09 -3.07 2.74
N ALA A 73 -18.37 -3.44 2.62
CA ALA A 73 -18.82 -4.58 1.83
C ALA A 73 -18.47 -4.48 0.33
N SER A 74 -18.17 -3.28 -0.20
CA SER A 74 -17.73 -3.14 -1.61
C SER A 74 -16.31 -3.67 -1.86
N LEU A 75 -15.50 -3.90 -0.83
CA LEU A 75 -14.22 -4.58 -0.97
C LEU A 75 -14.38 -6.11 -0.92
N ASN A 76 -15.55 -6.63 -0.50
CA ASN A 76 -15.81 -8.07 -0.38
C ASN A 76 -15.97 -8.80 -1.73
N TRP A 77 -15.83 -8.12 -2.86
CA TRP A 77 -16.21 -8.70 -4.15
C TRP A 77 -15.07 -9.28 -4.96
N ASP A 78 -13.81 -9.02 -4.63
CA ASP A 78 -12.74 -9.44 -5.53
C ASP A 78 -11.46 -9.82 -4.79
N ASN A 79 -11.05 -11.07 -5.02
CA ASN A 79 -9.66 -11.47 -4.83
C ASN A 79 -8.75 -10.49 -5.61
N TYR A 80 -7.55 -10.20 -5.09
CA TYR A 80 -6.50 -9.39 -5.76
C TYR A 80 -6.58 -7.85 -5.62
N VAL A 81 -7.23 -7.32 -4.58
CA VAL A 81 -7.01 -5.92 -4.16
C VAL A 81 -5.61 -5.79 -3.54
N ARG A 82 -4.88 -4.75 -3.91
CA ARG A 82 -3.53 -4.46 -3.39
C ARG A 82 -3.39 -2.99 -2.98
N PRO A 83 -2.60 -2.72 -1.93
CA PRO A 83 -2.21 -1.36 -1.61
C PRO A 83 -1.11 -0.88 -2.57
N ALA A 84 -1.32 0.29 -3.16
CA ALA A 84 -0.33 0.99 -3.99
C ALA A 84 0.58 1.92 -3.18
N GLY A 85 0.18 2.25 -1.95
CA GLY A 85 0.91 3.15 -1.06
C GLY A 85 -0.02 4.08 -0.30
N MET A 86 0.56 5.07 0.38
CA MET A 86 -0.18 6.13 1.06
C MET A 86 0.14 7.48 0.43
N ILE A 87 -0.89 8.32 0.25
CA ILE A 87 -0.74 9.69 -0.23
C ILE A 87 -0.70 10.68 0.94
N GLY A 88 -0.25 11.91 0.67
CA GLY A 88 -0.06 12.94 1.71
C GLY A 88 -1.30 13.32 2.53
N SER A 89 -2.51 12.95 2.09
CA SER A 89 -3.75 13.10 2.86
C SER A 89 -3.94 12.05 3.97
N GLY A 90 -3.02 11.09 4.11
CA GLY A 90 -3.14 9.96 5.04
C GLY A 90 -4.08 8.85 4.53
N GLU A 91 -4.47 8.89 3.26
CA GLU A 91 -5.27 7.85 2.61
C GLU A 91 -4.37 6.78 1.99
N ILE A 92 -4.71 5.51 2.20
CA ILE A 92 -4.13 4.39 1.46
C ILE A 92 -4.82 4.31 0.10
N VAL A 93 -4.02 4.20 -0.96
CA VAL A 93 -4.51 3.94 -2.31
C VAL A 93 -4.57 2.43 -2.52
N LEU A 94 -5.74 1.94 -2.91
CA LEU A 94 -6.02 0.53 -3.19
C LEU A 94 -6.46 0.38 -4.65
N TYR A 95 -5.98 -0.67 -5.30
CA TYR A 95 -6.33 -1.00 -6.68
C TYR A 95 -6.53 -2.50 -6.84
N ARG A 96 -7.26 -2.89 -7.89
CA ARG A 96 -7.40 -4.30 -8.27
C ARG A 96 -6.36 -4.65 -9.32
N MET A 97 -5.55 -5.69 -9.07
CA MET A 97 -4.46 -6.07 -9.99
C MET A 97 -4.99 -6.54 -11.36
N TYR A 98 -6.12 -7.25 -11.38
CA TYR A 98 -6.78 -7.69 -12.60
C TYR A 98 -8.17 -7.08 -12.67
N THR A 99 -8.46 -6.30 -13.71
CA THR A 99 -9.68 -5.49 -13.77
C THR A 99 -10.21 -5.37 -15.20
N HIS A 100 -11.30 -4.63 -15.36
CA HIS A 100 -12.04 -4.43 -16.61
C HIS A 100 -12.23 -2.94 -16.84
N ASN A 101 -12.60 -2.52 -18.04
CA ASN A 101 -13.06 -1.16 -18.26
C ASN A 101 -14.59 -1.09 -18.00
N PRO A 102 -15.10 -0.17 -17.17
CA PRO A 102 -14.36 0.76 -16.31
C PRO A 102 -13.78 0.07 -15.06
N PHE A 103 -12.68 0.61 -14.53
CA PHE A 103 -12.07 0.13 -13.30
C PHE A 103 -12.09 1.16 -12.18
N ASN A 104 -11.85 0.71 -10.95
CA ASN A 104 -11.93 1.55 -9.76
C ASN A 104 -10.58 1.60 -9.02
N ILE A 105 -10.24 2.80 -8.54
CA ILE A 105 -9.24 3.02 -7.49
C ILE A 105 -9.98 3.46 -6.23
N PHE A 106 -9.56 2.94 -5.09
CA PHE A 106 -10.13 3.27 -3.79
C PHE A 106 -9.11 4.03 -2.94
N TYR A 107 -9.58 5.05 -2.25
CA TYR A 107 -8.81 5.82 -1.29
C TYR A 107 -9.41 5.54 0.08
N TYR A 108 -8.62 4.92 0.95
CA TYR A 108 -9.06 4.52 2.28
C TYR A 108 -8.40 5.38 3.36
N ASN A 109 -9.20 6.17 4.08
CA ASN A 109 -8.71 6.92 5.22
C ASN A 109 -8.71 6.03 6.48
N LEU A 110 -7.54 5.75 7.03
CA LEU A 110 -7.38 4.87 8.19
C LEU A 110 -8.04 5.40 9.46
N ASP A 111 -7.96 6.72 9.69
CA ASP A 111 -8.43 7.33 10.93
C ASP A 111 -9.96 7.48 10.93
N LYS A 112 -10.51 7.98 9.83
CA LYS A 112 -11.95 8.19 9.66
C LYS A 112 -12.68 6.91 9.30
N LYS A 113 -11.97 5.88 8.85
CA LYS A 113 -12.52 4.60 8.37
C LYS A 113 -13.49 4.78 7.19
N ILE A 114 -13.23 5.78 6.35
CA ILE A 114 -14.05 6.11 5.17
C ILE A 114 -13.30 5.71 3.91
N ILE A 115 -14.03 5.16 2.94
CA ILE A 115 -13.52 4.83 1.61
C ILE A 115 -14.14 5.76 0.57
N ARG A 116 -13.31 6.30 -0.30
CA ARG A 116 -13.70 7.01 -1.52
C ARG A 116 -13.35 6.16 -2.74
N ARG A 117 -14.30 6.01 -3.66
CA ARG A 117 -14.12 5.29 -4.93
C ARG A 117 -13.98 6.28 -6.08
N VAL A 118 -13.01 6.05 -6.97
CA VAL A 118 -12.84 6.77 -8.23
C VAL A 118 -12.90 5.76 -9.36
N THR A 119 -13.78 6.00 -10.32
CA THR A 119 -13.98 5.15 -11.49
C THR A 119 -13.25 5.76 -12.68
N PHE A 120 -12.48 4.94 -13.39
CA PHE A 120 -11.73 5.29 -14.58
C PHE A 120 -12.34 4.58 -15.79
N GLU A 121 -12.63 5.37 -16.81
CA GLU A 121 -13.01 4.91 -18.14
C GLU A 121 -11.87 5.25 -19.09
N VAL A 122 -11.30 4.23 -19.70
CA VAL A 122 -10.17 4.37 -20.62
C VAL A 122 -10.59 3.81 -21.97
N PRO A 123 -10.99 4.66 -22.95
CA PRO A 123 -11.58 4.19 -24.21
C PRO A 123 -10.72 3.19 -24.99
N VAL A 124 -9.39 3.34 -24.95
CA VAL A 124 -8.48 2.38 -25.61
C VAL A 124 -8.53 0.98 -24.99
N LEU A 125 -9.00 0.86 -23.75
CA LEU A 125 -9.13 -0.41 -23.03
C LEU A 125 -10.47 -1.12 -23.25
N GLU A 126 -11.44 -0.51 -23.96
CA GLU A 126 -12.75 -1.11 -24.24
C GLU A 126 -12.68 -2.44 -25.01
N LYS A 127 -11.61 -2.65 -25.78
CA LYS A 127 -11.40 -3.87 -26.57
C LYS A 127 -10.86 -5.03 -25.75
N PHE A 128 -10.47 -4.81 -24.50
CA PHE A 128 -9.91 -5.84 -23.63
C PHE A 128 -10.96 -6.24 -22.60
N ASP A 129 -11.31 -7.53 -22.59
CA ASP A 129 -12.23 -8.05 -21.58
C ASP A 129 -11.64 -7.90 -20.18
N HIS A 130 -10.33 -8.09 -20.02
CA HIS A 130 -9.61 -7.94 -18.75
C HIS A 130 -8.20 -7.43 -18.99
N PHE A 131 -7.63 -6.70 -18.03
CA PHE A 131 -6.23 -6.27 -18.06
C PHE A 131 -5.61 -6.17 -16.67
N GLY A 132 -4.28 -6.21 -16.65
CA GLY A 132 -3.50 -5.93 -15.46
C GLY A 132 -3.39 -4.43 -15.21
N ALA A 133 -3.71 -3.98 -14.01
CA ALA A 133 -3.48 -2.60 -13.58
C ALA A 133 -2.37 -2.57 -12.52
N PHE A 134 -1.50 -1.55 -12.59
CA PHE A 134 -0.52 -1.25 -11.56
C PHE A 134 -0.68 0.22 -11.19
N THR A 135 -0.73 0.50 -9.89
CA THR A 135 -0.90 1.85 -9.36
C THR A 135 0.29 2.18 -8.47
N PHE A 136 0.81 3.39 -8.62
CA PHE A 136 1.91 3.91 -7.82
C PHE A 136 1.43 5.17 -7.10
N ALA A 137 1.46 5.15 -5.76
CA ALA A 137 1.16 6.35 -5.00
C ALA A 137 2.30 7.38 -5.17
N ASN A 138 1.95 8.66 -5.20
CA ASN A 138 2.90 9.79 -5.26
C ASN A 138 3.87 9.74 -6.46
N TYR A 139 3.43 9.23 -7.61
CA TYR A 139 4.20 9.33 -8.85
C TYR A 139 4.44 10.80 -9.23
N VAL A 140 5.69 11.13 -9.53
CA VAL A 140 6.13 12.44 -10.05
C VAL A 140 6.89 12.17 -11.34
N GLU A 141 6.40 12.72 -12.45
CA GLU A 141 6.96 12.47 -13.80
C GLU A 141 8.36 13.09 -13.96
N ASP A 142 8.54 14.32 -13.49
CA ASP A 142 9.80 15.07 -13.59
C ASP A 142 10.27 15.56 -12.21
N VAL A 143 11.18 14.82 -11.59
CA VAL A 143 11.86 15.27 -10.36
C VAL A 143 13.02 16.17 -10.76
N LYS A 144 12.78 17.49 -10.85
CA LYS A 144 13.87 18.47 -10.95
C LYS A 144 14.55 18.58 -9.59
N LEU A 145 15.79 18.10 -9.49
CA LEU A 145 16.64 18.35 -8.34
C LEU A 145 16.92 19.86 -8.29
N MET A 146 16.40 20.54 -7.27
CA MET A 146 16.84 21.90 -6.91
C MET A 146 18.20 21.84 -6.21
#